data_AF-A0A0P7W9C3-F1
#
_entry.id   AF-A0A0P7W9C3-F1
#
_cell.length_a   1.000
_cell.length_b   1.000
_cell.length_c   1.000
_cell.angle_alpha   90.00
_cell.angle_beta   90.00
_cell.angle_gamma   90.00
#
_symmetry.space_group_name_H-M   'P 1'
#
loop_
_entity.id
_entity.type
_entity.pdbx_description
1 polymer ?
#
loop_
_entity_poly.entity_id
_entity_poly.type
_entity_poly.pdbx_seq_one_letter_code
_entity_poly.pdbx_strand_id
1 'polypeptide(L)'
;MRVTQKIIYDDFLRDITKNRTHMARVQSDLSSGKTVRLPSDNPINFVRSRNIEDNLRKAEQYQDNLSSGLRQARLAQEATDEIIERLVDVKRLVTGAATDSSSANVRATMADEIKNIRDTMVASLNTSYGDRFLFGGTNSGEPPFVLDDTQPSGVLNRSNANAPEIAVADGVRIDISIPGTEVTDLGNGNELFQMMADIETALRNNDGQALNAHLNDIDQAIDSTTIGISRLGGNINRMEFMFEQYESTKIVLSTDISRLVDTDFAASISEMQRVQTSYEASMAVQTRMINNTLLDYI
;
A
#
# COMPACT_ATOMS: atom_id res chain seq x y z
N MET A 1 9.30 65.64 31.93
CA MET A 1 7.85 65.60 31.62
C MET A 1 7.11 65.15 32.86
N ARG A 2 5.97 65.76 33.22
CA ARG A 2 5.14 65.31 34.36
C ARG A 2 4.34 64.09 33.93
N VAL A 3 4.48 62.98 34.64
CA VAL A 3 3.61 61.82 34.49
C VAL A 3 2.25 62.21 35.07
N THR A 4 1.24 62.35 34.20
CA THR A 4 -0.12 62.69 34.61
C THR A 4 -0.90 61.43 34.94
N GLN A 5 -1.90 61.54 35.81
CA GLN A 5 -2.76 60.42 36.20
C GLN A 5 -3.46 59.75 35.00
N LYS A 6 -3.73 60.53 33.94
CA LYS A 6 -4.24 60.03 32.67
C LYS A 6 -3.26 59.08 31.95
N ILE A 7 -1.96 59.41 31.93
CA ILE A 7 -0.92 58.58 31.30
C ILE A 7 -0.81 57.23 32.03
N ILE A 8 -0.83 57.24 33.37
CA ILE A 8 -0.75 56.00 34.18
C ILE A 8 -1.97 55.11 33.91
N TYR A 9 -3.16 55.70 33.81
CA TYR A 9 -4.40 54.97 33.51
C TYR A 9 -4.41 54.39 32.07
N ASP A 10 -3.96 55.16 31.08
CA ASP A 10 -3.89 54.72 29.68
C ASP A 10 -2.81 53.65 29.45
N ASP A 11 -1.71 53.68 30.20
CA ASP A 11 -0.69 52.62 30.21
C ASP A 11 -1.25 51.34 30.85
N PHE A 12 -1.95 51.46 31.97
CA PHE A 12 -2.62 50.34 32.64
C PHE A 12 -3.66 49.64 31.75
N LEU A 13 -4.54 50.40 31.07
CA LEU A 13 -5.53 49.82 30.16
C LEU A 13 -4.87 49.08 28.99
N ARG A 14 -3.76 49.59 28.47
CA ARG A 14 -2.96 48.90 27.44
C ARG A 14 -2.38 47.61 27.99
N ASP A 15 -1.83 47.60 29.19
CA ASP A 15 -1.22 46.42 29.79
C ASP A 15 -2.25 45.35 30.18
N ILE A 16 -3.42 45.74 30.67
CA ILE A 16 -4.56 44.83 30.87
C ILE A 16 -5.00 44.21 29.55
N THR A 17 -5.13 45.02 28.50
CA THR A 17 -5.58 44.53 27.19
C THR A 17 -4.57 43.56 26.59
N LYS A 18 -3.27 43.84 26.76
CA LYS A 18 -2.18 42.91 26.40
C LYS A 18 -2.26 41.60 27.20
N ASN A 19 -2.38 41.66 28.53
CA ASN A 19 -2.47 40.46 29.37
C ASN A 19 -3.70 39.62 29.05
N ARG A 20 -4.85 40.25 28.82
CA ARG A 20 -6.08 39.56 28.42
C ARG A 20 -5.95 38.89 27.05
N THR A 21 -5.29 39.57 26.10
CA THR A 21 -5.01 39.00 24.77
C THR A 21 -4.05 37.81 24.86
N HIS A 22 -3.01 37.92 25.70
CA HIS A 22 -2.07 36.84 25.94
C HIS A 22 -2.75 35.64 26.60
N MET A 23 -3.56 35.87 27.64
CA MET A 23 -4.34 34.83 28.30
C MET A 23 -5.29 34.12 27.32
N ALA A 24 -5.99 34.88 26.48
CA ALA A 24 -6.86 34.30 25.45
C ALA A 24 -6.09 33.44 24.44
N ARG A 25 -4.86 33.85 24.07
CA ARG A 25 -3.99 33.06 23.21
C ARG A 25 -3.58 31.75 23.86
N VAL A 26 -3.01 31.78 25.07
CA VAL A 26 -2.59 30.57 25.79
C VAL A 26 -3.78 29.63 26.03
N GLN A 27 -4.94 30.17 26.38
CA GLN A 27 -6.17 29.38 26.49
C GLN A 27 -6.56 28.73 25.16
N SER A 28 -6.41 29.44 24.04
CA SER A 28 -6.68 28.91 22.72
C SER A 28 -5.71 27.80 22.33
N ASP A 29 -4.42 27.98 22.61
CA ASP A 29 -3.35 27.02 22.33
C ASP A 29 -3.52 25.74 23.18
N LEU A 30 -3.99 25.88 24.44
CA LEU A 30 -4.38 24.76 25.29
C LEU A 30 -5.65 24.06 24.80
N SER A 31 -6.67 24.80 24.37
CA SER A 31 -7.94 24.22 23.90
C SER A 31 -7.79 23.48 22.56
N SER A 32 -6.91 23.96 21.69
CA SER A 32 -6.69 23.39 20.36
C SER A 32 -5.54 22.39 20.32
N GLY A 33 -4.69 22.36 21.34
CA GLY A 33 -3.47 21.56 21.38
C GLY A 33 -2.40 22.01 20.38
N LYS A 34 -2.58 23.14 19.68
CA LYS A 34 -1.64 23.66 18.69
C LYS A 34 -1.27 25.11 18.98
N THR A 35 0.03 25.38 19.00
CA THR A 35 0.61 26.72 19.17
C THR A 35 0.66 27.50 17.84
N VAL A 36 0.75 26.79 16.71
CA VAL A 36 0.76 27.40 15.38
C VAL A 36 -0.42 26.86 14.58
N ARG A 37 -1.43 27.71 14.34
CA ARG A 37 -2.65 27.33 13.59
C ARG A 37 -2.85 28.16 12.35
N LEU A 38 -2.45 29.43 12.42
CA LEU A 38 -2.57 30.39 11.33
C LEU A 38 -1.17 30.77 10.84
N PRO A 39 -1.03 31.15 9.56
CA PRO A 39 0.21 31.73 9.06
C PRO A 39 0.68 32.95 9.87
N SER A 40 -0.25 33.69 10.50
CA SER A 40 0.05 34.84 11.35
C SER A 40 0.71 34.48 12.68
N ASP A 41 0.56 33.23 13.17
CA ASP A 41 1.10 32.82 14.47
C ASP A 41 2.62 32.62 14.40
N ASN A 42 3.06 31.93 13.34
CA ASN A 42 4.46 31.77 12.96
C ASN A 42 4.55 31.34 11.48
N PRO A 43 4.83 32.28 10.54
CA PRO A 43 4.85 31.97 9.11
C PRO A 43 5.86 30.88 8.73
N ILE A 44 7.01 30.84 9.40
CA ILE A 44 8.10 29.92 9.09
C ILE A 44 7.72 28.49 9.52
N ASN A 45 7.30 28.31 10.77
CA ASN A 45 6.89 27.00 11.28
C ASN A 45 5.64 26.51 10.55
N PHE A 46 4.70 27.40 10.23
CA PHE A 46 3.48 27.04 9.49
C PHE A 46 3.79 26.52 8.08
N VAL A 47 4.60 27.23 7.28
CA VAL A 47 4.95 26.74 5.93
C VAL A 47 5.73 25.43 6.02
N ARG A 48 6.65 25.31 6.98
CA ARG A 48 7.41 24.07 7.17
C ARG A 48 6.52 22.90 7.58
N SER A 49 5.60 23.08 8.52
CA SER A 49 4.68 22.03 8.94
C SER A 49 3.78 21.59 7.79
N ARG A 50 3.29 22.52 6.97
CA ARG A 50 2.49 22.21 5.77
C ARG A 50 3.25 21.36 4.76
N ASN A 51 4.51 21.68 4.47
CA ASN A 51 5.33 20.86 3.57
C ASN A 51 5.56 19.44 4.13
N ILE A 52 5.75 19.32 5.44
CA ILE A 52 5.93 18.01 6.10
C ILE A 52 4.60 17.23 6.10
N GLU A 53 3.46 17.87 6.36
CA GLU A 53 2.12 17.27 6.26
C GLU A 53 1.84 16.75 4.84
N ASP A 54 2.24 17.50 3.81
CA ASP A 54 2.09 17.07 2.42
C ASP A 54 2.93 15.81 2.12
N ASN A 55 4.16 15.76 2.63
CA ASN A 55 5.01 14.57 2.54
C ASN A 55 4.45 13.39 3.35
N LEU A 56 3.86 13.65 4.52
CA LEU A 56 3.20 12.64 5.34
C LEU A 56 2.03 12.01 4.59
N ARG A 57 1.16 12.83 3.96
CA ARG A 57 0.05 12.32 3.15
C ARG A 57 0.52 11.49 1.96
N LYS A 58 1.63 11.88 1.31
CA LYS A 58 2.25 11.05 0.26
C LYS A 58 2.73 9.71 0.81
N ALA A 59 3.43 9.70 1.94
CA ALA A 59 3.90 8.48 2.60
C ALA A 59 2.75 7.56 3.00
N GLU A 60 1.65 8.10 3.51
CA GLU A 60 0.41 7.37 3.81
C GLU A 60 -0.19 6.74 2.56
N GLN A 61 -0.34 7.51 1.48
CA GLN A 61 -0.86 6.99 0.21
C GLN A 61 0.01 5.84 -0.34
N TYR A 62 1.34 5.97 -0.28
CA TYR A 62 2.25 4.91 -0.72
C TYR A 62 2.19 3.69 0.19
N GLN A 63 2.06 3.87 1.50
CA GLN A 63 1.86 2.76 2.43
C GLN A 63 0.54 2.01 2.15
N ASP A 64 -0.54 2.73 1.86
CA ASP A 64 -1.83 2.13 1.51
C ASP A 64 -1.75 1.36 0.19
N ASN A 65 -1.10 1.94 -0.83
CA ASN A 65 -0.83 1.29 -2.11
C ASN A 65 -0.02 0.00 -1.91
N LEU A 66 1.05 0.06 -1.13
CA LEU A 66 1.89 -1.11 -0.78
C LEU A 66 1.08 -2.17 -0.04
N SER A 67 0.22 -1.80 0.90
CA SER A 67 -0.63 -2.76 1.62
C SER A 67 -1.56 -3.51 0.67
N SER A 68 -2.12 -2.81 -0.32
CA SER A 68 -3.00 -3.40 -1.32
C SER A 68 -2.22 -4.25 -2.34
N GLY A 69 -1.07 -3.76 -2.78
CA GLY A 69 -0.18 -4.50 -3.68
C GLY A 69 0.37 -5.78 -3.05
N LEU A 70 0.75 -5.75 -1.77
CA LEU A 70 1.19 -6.94 -1.03
C LEU A 70 0.09 -8.01 -0.97
N ARG A 71 -1.16 -7.63 -0.71
CA ARG A 71 -2.29 -8.58 -0.73
C ARG A 71 -2.49 -9.20 -2.11
N GLN A 72 -2.45 -8.38 -3.16
CA GLN A 72 -2.59 -8.84 -4.54
C GLN A 72 -1.43 -9.76 -4.95
N ALA A 73 -0.18 -9.39 -4.61
CA ALA A 73 1.01 -10.16 -4.93
C ALA A 73 1.05 -11.50 -4.20
N ARG A 74 0.62 -11.57 -2.94
CA ARG A 74 0.51 -12.86 -2.23
C ARG A 74 -0.55 -13.77 -2.83
N LEU A 75 -1.70 -13.23 -3.24
CA LEU A 75 -2.73 -14.01 -3.93
C LEU A 75 -2.24 -14.51 -5.30
N ALA A 76 -1.54 -13.66 -6.04
CA ALA A 76 -0.91 -14.07 -7.29
C ALA A 76 0.15 -15.15 -7.07
N GLN A 77 0.95 -15.04 -6.00
CA GLN A 77 1.93 -16.06 -5.62
C GLN A 77 1.25 -17.39 -5.31
N GLU A 78 0.22 -17.40 -4.46
CA GLU A 78 -0.54 -18.62 -4.09
C GLU A 78 -1.16 -19.29 -5.32
N ALA A 79 -1.79 -18.51 -6.21
CA ALA A 79 -2.36 -19.04 -7.44
C ALA A 79 -1.29 -19.61 -8.39
N THR A 80 -0.08 -19.02 -8.40
CA THR A 80 1.03 -19.52 -9.23
C THR A 80 1.68 -20.76 -8.62
N ASP A 81 1.78 -20.84 -7.30
CA ASP A 81 2.25 -22.03 -6.58
C ASP A 81 1.32 -23.22 -6.87
N GLU A 82 0.00 -23.00 -6.89
CA GLU A 82 -0.96 -24.03 -7.30
C GLU A 82 -0.68 -24.50 -8.74
N ILE A 83 -0.40 -23.61 -9.68
CA ILE A 83 -0.08 -23.98 -11.08
C ILE A 83 1.16 -24.88 -11.13
N ILE A 84 2.21 -24.59 -10.35
CA ILE A 84 3.40 -25.46 -10.26
C ILE A 84 3.02 -26.85 -9.75
N GLU A 85 2.24 -26.95 -8.67
CA GLU A 85 1.79 -28.24 -8.13
C GLU A 85 1.02 -29.05 -9.19
N ARG A 86 0.14 -28.39 -9.94
CA ARG A 86 -0.60 -28.99 -11.05
C ARG A 86 0.31 -29.44 -12.19
N LEU A 87 1.34 -28.67 -12.55
CA LEU A 87 2.33 -29.06 -13.56
C LEU A 87 3.13 -30.30 -13.13
N VAL A 88 3.49 -30.39 -11.85
CA VAL A 88 4.17 -31.56 -11.28
C VAL A 88 3.26 -32.80 -11.35
N ASP A 89 1.96 -32.64 -11.11
CA ASP A 89 0.97 -33.70 -11.29
C ASP A 89 0.87 -34.16 -12.76
N VAL A 90 0.86 -33.23 -13.72
CA VAL A 90 0.92 -33.56 -15.15
C VAL A 90 2.18 -34.36 -15.47
N LYS A 91 3.35 -33.93 -14.99
CA LYS A 91 4.61 -34.67 -15.18
C LYS A 91 4.52 -36.09 -14.64
N ARG A 92 3.95 -36.27 -13.44
CA ARG A 92 3.75 -37.59 -12.82
C ARG A 92 2.82 -38.47 -13.66
N LEU A 93 1.74 -37.92 -14.21
CA LEU A 93 0.82 -38.66 -15.08
C LEU A 93 1.49 -39.08 -16.39
N VAL A 94 2.21 -38.16 -17.04
CA VAL A 94 2.89 -38.42 -18.32
C VAL A 94 3.99 -39.45 -18.16
N THR A 95 4.83 -39.34 -17.13
CA THR A 95 5.89 -40.33 -16.85
C THR A 95 5.33 -41.73 -16.58
N GLY A 96 4.21 -41.83 -15.86
CA GLY A 96 3.50 -43.09 -15.65
C GLY A 96 2.87 -43.66 -16.93
N ALA A 97 2.32 -42.80 -17.79
CA ALA A 97 1.69 -43.19 -19.04
C ALA A 97 2.69 -43.60 -20.14
N ALA A 98 3.89 -43.01 -20.12
CA ALA A 98 4.99 -43.28 -21.03
C ALA A 98 5.66 -44.65 -20.80
N THR A 99 5.29 -45.36 -19.72
CA THR A 99 5.72 -46.74 -19.50
C THR A 99 4.87 -47.69 -20.37
N ASP A 100 5.52 -48.58 -21.13
CA ASP A 100 4.89 -49.52 -22.08
C ASP A 100 3.82 -50.46 -21.46
N SER A 101 3.79 -50.59 -20.13
CA SER A 101 2.86 -51.47 -19.41
C SER A 101 1.47 -50.87 -19.15
N SER A 102 1.25 -49.58 -19.41
CA SER A 102 -0.05 -48.94 -19.21
C SER A 102 -1.06 -49.41 -20.27
N SER A 103 -2.26 -49.80 -19.84
CA SER A 103 -3.34 -50.20 -20.77
C SER A 103 -4.01 -48.97 -21.42
N ALA A 104 -4.62 -49.16 -22.59
CA ALA A 104 -5.34 -48.08 -23.28
C ALA A 104 -6.45 -47.44 -22.43
N ASN A 105 -7.15 -48.23 -21.61
CA ASN A 105 -8.18 -47.72 -20.70
C ASN A 105 -7.58 -46.83 -19.60
N VAL A 106 -6.44 -47.21 -19.04
CA VAL A 106 -5.73 -46.41 -18.03
C VAL A 106 -5.25 -45.08 -18.64
N ARG A 107 -4.72 -45.09 -19.87
CA ARG A 107 -4.32 -43.87 -20.57
C ARG A 107 -5.50 -42.94 -20.88
N ALA A 108 -6.68 -43.47 -21.21
CA ALA A 108 -7.88 -42.67 -21.39
C ALA A 108 -8.30 -41.97 -20.08
N THR A 109 -8.26 -42.65 -18.94
CA THR A 109 -8.53 -42.03 -17.63
C THR A 109 -7.50 -40.97 -17.27
N MET A 110 -6.21 -41.19 -17.58
CA MET A 110 -5.17 -40.18 -17.40
C MET A 110 -5.40 -38.94 -18.27
N ALA A 111 -5.93 -39.11 -19.48
CA ALA A 111 -6.27 -38.00 -20.37
C ALA A 111 -7.39 -37.13 -19.76
N ASP A 112 -8.43 -37.76 -19.20
CA ASP A 112 -9.50 -37.04 -18.51
C ASP A 112 -8.98 -36.31 -17.26
N GLU A 113 -8.00 -36.88 -16.55
CA GLU A 113 -7.35 -36.21 -15.41
C GLU A 113 -6.54 -34.98 -15.85
N ILE A 114 -5.77 -35.07 -16.95
CA ILE A 114 -5.05 -33.91 -17.49
C ILE A 114 -6.02 -32.80 -17.90
N LYS A 115 -7.17 -33.15 -18.47
CA LYS A 115 -8.23 -32.19 -18.77
C LYS A 115 -8.75 -31.50 -17.51
N ASN A 116 -9.00 -32.24 -16.42
CA ASN A 116 -9.41 -31.66 -15.14
C ASN A 116 -8.34 -30.72 -14.55
N ILE A 117 -7.06 -31.11 -14.68
CA ILE A 117 -5.93 -30.28 -14.24
C ILE A 117 -5.89 -28.98 -15.04
N ARG A 118 -6.08 -29.04 -16.37
CA ARG A 118 -6.14 -27.86 -17.24
C ARG A 118 -7.24 -26.90 -16.80
N ASP A 119 -8.44 -27.43 -16.57
CA ASP A 119 -9.59 -26.61 -16.17
C ASP A 119 -9.36 -25.97 -14.79
N THR A 120 -8.65 -26.67 -13.89
CA THR A 120 -8.21 -26.14 -12.59
C THR A 120 -7.18 -25.01 -12.76
N MET A 121 -6.16 -25.20 -13.61
CA MET A 121 -5.17 -24.14 -13.90
C MET A 121 -5.81 -22.88 -14.49
N VAL A 122 -6.80 -23.04 -15.37
CA VAL A 122 -7.58 -21.91 -15.91
C VAL A 122 -8.32 -21.18 -14.79
N ALA A 123 -8.88 -21.91 -13.82
CA ALA A 123 -9.49 -21.29 -12.64
C ALA A 123 -8.46 -20.51 -11.80
N SER A 124 -7.27 -21.07 -11.54
CA SER A 124 -6.20 -20.40 -10.79
C SER A 124 -5.69 -19.14 -11.51
N LEU A 125 -5.52 -19.19 -12.84
CA LEU A 125 -5.16 -18.04 -13.66
C LEU A 125 -6.27 -16.98 -13.77
N ASN A 126 -7.51 -17.34 -13.47
CA ASN A 126 -8.63 -16.40 -13.36
C ASN A 126 -8.84 -15.90 -11.93
N THR A 127 -7.84 -16.00 -11.05
CA THR A 127 -7.92 -15.41 -9.71
C THR A 127 -8.10 -13.89 -9.79
N SER A 128 -9.14 -13.39 -9.12
CA SER A 128 -9.49 -11.97 -9.07
C SER A 128 -9.30 -11.38 -7.68
N TYR A 129 -8.86 -10.12 -7.62
CA TYR A 129 -8.89 -9.31 -6.42
C TYR A 129 -9.83 -8.12 -6.63
N GLY A 130 -10.99 -8.16 -5.97
CA GLY A 130 -12.08 -7.21 -6.24
C GLY A 130 -12.58 -7.38 -7.68
N ASP A 131 -12.64 -6.28 -8.44
CA ASP A 131 -13.12 -6.28 -9.82
C ASP A 131 -12.01 -6.53 -10.86
N ARG A 132 -10.80 -6.91 -10.42
CA ARG A 132 -9.63 -7.03 -11.28
C ARG A 132 -9.01 -8.42 -11.25
N PHE A 133 -8.79 -9.01 -12.42
CA PHE A 133 -8.04 -10.25 -12.58
C PHE A 133 -6.54 -10.01 -12.49
N LEU A 134 -5.86 -10.83 -11.68
CA LEU A 134 -4.43 -10.64 -11.37
C LEU A 134 -3.53 -11.02 -12.55
N PHE A 135 -3.91 -12.03 -13.34
CA PHE A 135 -3.11 -12.52 -14.48
C PHE A 135 -3.55 -11.93 -15.83
N GLY A 136 -4.55 -11.05 -15.86
CA GLY A 136 -5.03 -10.42 -17.09
C GLY A 136 -4.17 -9.27 -17.62
N GLY A 137 -3.12 -8.91 -16.89
CA GLY A 137 -2.27 -7.77 -17.22
C GLY A 137 -3.06 -6.46 -17.17
N THR A 138 -2.94 -5.62 -18.22
CA THR A 138 -3.75 -4.39 -18.28
C THR A 138 -5.23 -4.64 -18.59
N ASN A 139 -5.59 -5.83 -19.10
CA ASN A 139 -6.96 -6.23 -19.37
C ASN A 139 -7.56 -6.95 -18.16
N SER A 140 -7.77 -6.21 -17.08
CA SER A 140 -8.17 -6.78 -15.78
C SER A 140 -9.69 -6.81 -15.54
N GLY A 141 -10.50 -6.24 -16.44
CA GLY A 141 -11.96 -6.15 -16.26
C GLY A 141 -12.76 -7.37 -16.74
N GLU A 142 -12.13 -8.27 -17.47
CA GLU A 142 -12.74 -9.52 -17.96
C GLU A 142 -11.87 -10.73 -17.60
N PRO A 143 -12.45 -11.93 -17.50
CA PRO A 143 -11.68 -13.16 -17.27
C PRO A 143 -10.60 -13.33 -18.34
N PRO A 144 -9.31 -13.42 -17.95
CA PRO A 144 -8.21 -13.51 -18.92
C PRO A 144 -8.15 -14.84 -19.67
N PHE A 145 -8.60 -15.93 -19.06
CA PHE A 145 -8.58 -17.26 -19.69
C PHE A 145 -9.99 -17.83 -19.75
N VAL A 146 -10.45 -18.19 -20.96
CA VAL A 146 -11.78 -18.76 -21.17
C VAL A 146 -11.63 -20.13 -21.81
N LEU A 147 -12.28 -21.15 -21.23
CA LEU A 147 -12.34 -22.48 -21.84
C LEU A 147 -13.11 -22.39 -23.16
N ASP A 148 -12.45 -22.79 -24.25
CA ASP A 148 -13.00 -22.76 -25.61
C ASP A 148 -12.47 -23.97 -26.38
N ASP A 149 -13.28 -25.02 -26.42
CA ASP A 149 -12.96 -26.28 -27.11
C ASP A 149 -12.85 -26.10 -28.65
N THR A 150 -13.15 -24.92 -29.20
CA THR A 150 -12.91 -24.62 -30.62
C THR A 150 -11.48 -24.21 -30.92
N GLN A 151 -10.69 -23.85 -29.89
CA GLN A 151 -9.27 -23.55 -30.02
C GLN A 151 -8.44 -24.84 -29.97
N PRO A 152 -7.33 -24.94 -30.73
CA PRO A 152 -6.39 -26.07 -30.65
C PRO A 152 -5.84 -26.31 -29.23
N SER A 153 -5.73 -25.26 -28.42
CA SER A 153 -5.29 -25.29 -27.02
C SER A 153 -6.42 -25.57 -26.02
N GLY A 154 -7.69 -25.57 -26.45
CA GLY A 154 -8.86 -25.63 -25.57
C GLY A 154 -9.09 -24.38 -24.69
N VAL A 155 -8.24 -23.35 -24.82
CA VAL A 155 -8.28 -22.13 -23.98
C VAL A 155 -8.04 -20.90 -24.83
N LEU A 156 -8.96 -19.94 -24.75
CA LEU A 156 -8.80 -18.60 -25.30
C LEU A 156 -8.09 -17.69 -24.28
N ASN A 157 -6.89 -17.23 -24.64
CA ASN A 157 -6.12 -16.26 -23.86
C ASN A 157 -6.45 -14.83 -24.29
N ARG A 158 -6.97 -14.00 -23.36
CA ARG A 158 -7.27 -12.57 -23.52
C ARG A 158 -6.36 -11.67 -22.66
N SER A 159 -5.37 -12.26 -22.00
CA SER A 159 -4.39 -11.53 -21.20
C SER A 159 -3.37 -10.80 -22.09
N ASN A 160 -2.51 -9.99 -21.47
CA ASN A 160 -1.41 -9.34 -22.14
C ASN A 160 -0.12 -9.41 -21.32
N ALA A 161 1.01 -9.10 -21.96
CA ALA A 161 2.34 -9.17 -21.38
C ALA A 161 2.68 -8.05 -20.37
N ASN A 162 1.76 -7.12 -20.12
CA ASN A 162 2.02 -6.00 -19.21
C ASN A 162 1.54 -6.38 -17.81
N ALA A 163 2.47 -6.50 -16.87
CA ALA A 163 2.13 -6.76 -15.47
C ALA A 163 1.33 -5.58 -14.88
N PRO A 164 0.34 -5.84 -14.01
CA PRO A 164 -0.27 -4.80 -13.22
C PRO A 164 0.75 -4.23 -12.23
N GLU A 165 0.82 -2.91 -12.18
CA GLU A 165 1.77 -2.15 -11.37
C GLU A 165 1.07 -1.32 -10.30
N ILE A 166 1.75 -1.12 -9.17
CA ILE A 166 1.38 -0.10 -8.18
C ILE A 166 2.46 0.97 -8.07
N ALA A 167 2.03 2.21 -7.82
CA ALA A 167 2.94 3.30 -7.51
C ALA A 167 3.32 3.25 -6.03
N VAL A 168 4.62 3.11 -5.76
CA VAL A 168 5.18 2.94 -4.41
C VAL A 168 6.04 4.11 -3.96
N ALA A 169 6.48 4.96 -4.90
CA ALA A 169 7.11 6.24 -4.63
C ALA A 169 6.99 7.15 -5.87
N ASP A 170 7.46 8.39 -5.77
CA ASP A 170 7.50 9.32 -6.90
C ASP A 170 8.36 8.71 -8.04
N GLY A 171 7.71 8.31 -9.13
CA GLY A 171 8.36 7.70 -10.31
C GLY A 171 8.75 6.23 -10.15
N VAL A 172 8.42 5.58 -9.04
CA VAL A 172 8.76 4.17 -8.79
C VAL A 172 7.49 3.32 -8.80
N ARG A 173 7.50 2.29 -9.65
CA ARG A 173 6.44 1.29 -9.75
C ARG A 173 6.97 -0.10 -9.48
N ILE A 174 6.10 -0.96 -8.97
CA ILE A 174 6.40 -2.38 -8.70
C ILE A 174 5.27 -3.22 -9.27
N ASP A 175 5.65 -4.29 -9.97
CA ASP A 175 4.71 -5.28 -10.48
C ASP A 175 4.15 -6.12 -9.32
N ILE A 176 2.83 -6.25 -9.28
CA ILE A 176 2.11 -6.97 -8.22
C ILE A 176 1.62 -8.35 -8.66
N SER A 177 1.84 -8.74 -9.91
CA SER A 177 1.57 -10.10 -10.37
C SER A 177 2.47 -10.44 -11.55
N ILE A 178 2.38 -11.71 -11.97
CA ILE A 178 3.00 -12.21 -13.19
C ILE A 178 1.92 -12.14 -14.29
N PRO A 179 2.21 -11.57 -15.47
CA PRO A 179 1.26 -11.60 -16.58
C PRO A 179 0.91 -13.05 -16.94
N GLY A 180 -0.36 -13.32 -17.23
CA GLY A 180 -0.81 -14.67 -17.61
C GLY A 180 -0.06 -15.22 -18.83
N THR A 181 0.29 -14.35 -19.79
CA THR A 181 1.11 -14.74 -20.95
C THR A 181 2.50 -15.24 -20.57
N GLU A 182 3.10 -14.75 -19.49
CA GLU A 182 4.42 -15.23 -19.06
C GLU A 182 4.35 -16.60 -18.39
N VAL A 183 3.22 -16.93 -17.76
CA VAL A 183 2.98 -18.26 -17.19
C VAL A 183 2.64 -19.27 -18.30
N THR A 184 1.95 -18.84 -19.36
CA THR A 184 1.52 -19.75 -20.44
C THR A 184 2.53 -19.88 -21.59
N ASP A 185 3.33 -18.85 -21.87
CA ASP A 185 4.37 -18.89 -22.92
C ASP A 185 5.60 -19.64 -22.41
N LEU A 186 5.88 -20.77 -23.05
CA LEU A 186 7.01 -21.65 -22.73
C LEU A 186 8.25 -21.32 -23.58
N GLY A 187 8.13 -20.33 -24.47
CA GLY A 187 9.13 -20.00 -25.47
C GLY A 187 9.07 -20.93 -26.70
N ASN A 188 9.80 -20.54 -27.75
CA ASN A 188 9.87 -21.27 -29.03
C ASN A 188 8.52 -21.50 -29.74
N GLY A 189 7.48 -20.75 -29.38
CA GLY A 189 6.13 -20.90 -29.92
C GLY A 189 5.31 -22.01 -29.25
N ASN A 190 5.80 -22.57 -28.13
CA ASN A 190 5.06 -23.54 -27.33
C ASN A 190 4.25 -22.82 -26.24
N GLU A 191 2.98 -23.18 -26.12
CA GLU A 191 2.07 -22.66 -25.10
C GLU A 191 1.66 -23.78 -24.15
N LEU A 192 1.53 -23.46 -22.86
CA LEU A 192 1.16 -24.39 -21.80
C LEU A 192 -0.11 -25.18 -22.14
N PHE A 193 -1.17 -24.49 -22.53
CA PHE A 193 -2.45 -25.13 -22.82
C PHE A 193 -2.43 -25.96 -24.11
N GLN A 194 -1.59 -25.57 -25.09
CA GLN A 194 -1.38 -26.38 -26.29
C GLN A 194 -0.66 -27.68 -25.93
N MET A 195 0.39 -27.60 -25.11
CA MET A 195 1.11 -28.77 -24.62
C MET A 195 0.16 -29.74 -23.89
N MET A 196 -0.72 -29.24 -23.02
CA MET A 196 -1.70 -30.09 -22.33
C MET A 196 -2.68 -30.76 -23.30
N ALA A 197 -3.13 -30.07 -24.34
CA ALA A 197 -4.00 -30.63 -25.36
C ALA A 197 -3.29 -31.70 -26.22
N ASP A 198 -2.01 -31.48 -26.54
CA ASP A 198 -1.19 -32.43 -27.29
C ASP A 198 -0.92 -33.70 -26.46
N ILE A 199 -0.66 -33.54 -25.15
CA ILE A 199 -0.53 -34.67 -24.21
C ILE A 199 -1.85 -35.46 -24.11
N GLU A 200 -3.00 -34.78 -24.00
CA GLU A 200 -4.31 -35.44 -23.98
C GLU A 200 -4.50 -36.29 -25.24
N THR A 201 -4.17 -35.73 -26.41
CA THR A 201 -4.25 -36.40 -27.70
C THR A 201 -3.31 -37.61 -27.77
N ALA A 202 -2.07 -37.47 -27.31
CA ALA A 202 -1.08 -38.55 -27.28
C ALA A 202 -1.52 -39.70 -26.35
N LEU A 203 -2.11 -39.38 -25.19
CA LEU A 203 -2.68 -40.37 -24.27
C LEU A 203 -3.83 -41.16 -24.92
N ARG A 204 -4.77 -40.48 -25.57
CA ARG A 204 -5.91 -41.12 -26.25
C ARG A 204 -5.48 -41.97 -27.45
N ASN A 205 -4.43 -41.53 -28.17
CA ASN A 205 -3.88 -42.25 -29.32
C ASN A 205 -2.86 -43.33 -28.93
N ASN A 206 -2.58 -43.51 -27.64
CA ASN A 206 -1.64 -44.52 -27.15
C ASN A 206 -0.21 -44.33 -27.70
N ASP A 207 0.20 -43.08 -27.91
CA ASP A 207 1.49 -42.70 -28.49
C ASP A 207 2.53 -42.36 -27.41
N GLY A 208 3.25 -43.39 -26.95
CA GLY A 208 4.29 -43.24 -25.94
C GLY A 208 5.50 -42.41 -26.40
N GLN A 209 5.75 -42.30 -27.71
CA GLN A 209 6.86 -41.51 -28.24
C GLN A 209 6.52 -40.02 -28.16
N ALA A 210 5.30 -39.64 -28.53
CA ALA A 210 4.81 -38.26 -28.39
C ALA A 210 4.79 -37.81 -26.92
N LEU A 211 4.36 -38.68 -25.99
CA LEU A 211 4.36 -38.37 -24.56
C LEU A 211 5.75 -38.06 -24.00
N ASN A 212 6.76 -38.84 -24.42
CA ASN A 212 8.14 -38.60 -23.99
C ASN A 212 8.72 -37.30 -24.54
N ALA A 213 8.26 -36.83 -25.71
CA ALA A 213 8.69 -35.55 -26.27
C ALA A 213 8.25 -34.36 -25.40
N HIS A 214 7.04 -34.43 -24.82
CA HIS A 214 6.48 -33.37 -23.99
C HIS A 214 7.03 -33.30 -22.56
N LEU A 215 7.81 -34.29 -22.09
CA LEU A 215 8.42 -34.22 -20.76
C LEU A 215 9.34 -33.00 -20.60
N ASN A 216 10.07 -32.63 -21.66
CA ASN A 216 10.90 -31.43 -21.66
C ASN A 216 10.06 -30.15 -21.67
N ASP A 217 8.91 -30.14 -22.37
CA ASP A 217 8.01 -29.00 -22.41
C ASP A 217 7.39 -28.74 -21.02
N ILE A 218 7.02 -29.81 -20.29
CA ILE A 218 6.52 -29.71 -18.91
C ILE A 218 7.60 -29.13 -17.99
N ASP A 219 8.85 -29.57 -18.14
CA ASP A 219 9.97 -29.03 -17.36
C ASP A 219 10.21 -27.55 -17.65
N GLN A 220 10.12 -27.14 -18.92
CA GLN A 220 10.18 -25.72 -19.30
C GLN A 220 9.02 -24.91 -18.69
N ALA A 221 7.81 -25.47 -18.63
CA ALA A 221 6.68 -24.81 -17.99
C ALA A 221 6.89 -24.61 -16.48
N ILE A 222 7.41 -25.63 -15.80
CA ILE A 222 7.75 -25.53 -14.37
C ILE A 222 8.84 -24.47 -14.17
N ASP A 223 9.88 -24.48 -14.99
CA ASP A 223 10.99 -23.53 -14.90
C ASP A 223 10.54 -22.09 -15.15
N SER A 224 9.77 -21.83 -16.21
CA SER A 224 9.22 -20.51 -16.53
C SER A 224 8.35 -19.96 -15.39
N THR A 225 7.45 -20.80 -14.88
CA THR A 225 6.56 -20.45 -13.76
C THR A 225 7.36 -20.17 -12.49
N THR A 226 8.41 -20.95 -12.21
CA THR A 226 9.31 -20.77 -11.06
C THR A 226 10.11 -19.46 -11.15
N ILE A 227 10.56 -19.09 -12.35
CA ILE A 227 11.21 -17.79 -12.60
C ILE A 227 10.23 -16.64 -12.31
N GLY A 228 8.99 -16.76 -12.76
CA GLY A 228 7.92 -15.82 -12.47
C GLY A 228 7.70 -15.64 -10.96
N ILE A 229 7.54 -16.73 -10.20
CA ILE A 229 7.40 -16.70 -8.74
C ILE A 229 8.61 -16.08 -8.07
N SER A 230 9.82 -16.38 -8.53
CA SER A 230 11.04 -15.80 -7.97
C SER A 230 11.08 -14.29 -8.13
N ARG A 231 10.65 -13.77 -9.29
CA ARG A 231 10.54 -12.33 -9.54
C ARG A 231 9.45 -11.69 -8.66
N LEU A 232 8.29 -12.34 -8.55
CA LEU A 232 7.20 -11.89 -7.69
C LEU A 232 7.60 -11.86 -6.20
N GLY A 233 8.32 -12.88 -5.72
CA GLY A 233 8.88 -12.92 -4.37
C GLY A 233 9.88 -11.80 -4.10
N GLY A 234 10.73 -11.47 -5.08
CA GLY A 234 11.60 -10.30 -5.04
C GLY A 234 10.82 -8.99 -4.88
N ASN A 235 9.71 -8.85 -5.63
CA ASN A 235 8.82 -7.69 -5.52
C ASN A 235 8.10 -7.64 -4.16
N ILE A 236 7.65 -8.77 -3.62
CA ILE A 236 7.05 -8.85 -2.28
C ILE A 236 8.02 -8.37 -1.22
N ASN A 237 9.25 -8.91 -1.19
CA ASN A 237 10.28 -8.48 -0.23
C ASN A 237 10.59 -6.98 -0.34
N ARG A 238 10.64 -6.46 -1.58
CA ARG A 238 10.85 -5.03 -1.83
C ARG A 238 9.67 -4.20 -1.31
N MET A 239 8.44 -4.65 -1.52
CA MET A 239 7.23 -3.97 -1.02
C MET A 239 7.16 -3.99 0.51
N GLU A 240 7.49 -5.10 1.16
CA GLU A 240 7.58 -5.19 2.63
C GLU A 240 8.60 -4.21 3.19
N PHE A 241 9.82 -4.20 2.64
CA PHE A 241 10.86 -3.26 3.05
C PHE A 241 10.41 -1.79 2.90
N MET A 242 9.78 -1.45 1.76
CA MET A 242 9.25 -0.10 1.54
C MET A 242 8.10 0.23 2.50
N PHE A 243 7.24 -0.74 2.82
CA PHE A 243 6.14 -0.56 3.76
C PHE A 243 6.66 -0.20 5.16
N GLU A 244 7.64 -0.95 5.66
CA GLU A 244 8.31 -0.69 6.95
C GLU A 244 9.03 0.67 6.95
N GLN A 245 9.69 1.01 5.84
CA GLN A 245 10.35 2.31 5.68
C GLN A 245 9.33 3.46 5.74
N TYR A 246 8.16 3.32 5.11
CA TYR A 246 7.11 4.34 5.19
C TYR A 246 6.49 4.43 6.58
N GLU A 247 6.35 3.31 7.30
CA GLU A 247 5.90 3.33 8.70
C GLU A 247 6.87 4.14 9.59
N SER A 248 8.17 3.88 9.47
CA SER A 248 9.20 4.66 10.16
C SER A 248 9.18 6.14 9.76
N THR A 249 9.08 6.43 8.46
CA THR A 249 9.02 7.80 7.93
C THR A 249 7.82 8.56 8.49
N LYS A 250 6.63 7.93 8.53
CA LYS A 250 5.43 8.54 9.10
C LYS A 250 5.61 8.94 10.57
N ILE A 251 6.27 8.10 11.38
CA ILE A 251 6.56 8.41 12.79
C ILE A 251 7.47 9.64 12.89
N VAL A 252 8.53 9.70 12.07
CA VAL A 252 9.48 10.83 12.05
C VAL A 252 8.78 12.11 11.61
N LEU A 253 8.05 12.09 10.50
CA LEU A 253 7.32 13.26 9.98
C LEU A 253 6.26 13.75 10.97
N SER A 254 5.53 12.84 11.62
CA SER A 254 4.54 13.18 12.65
C SER A 254 5.19 13.83 13.87
N THR A 255 6.36 13.33 14.29
CA THR A 255 7.15 13.92 15.37
C THR A 255 7.64 15.32 15.01
N ASP A 256 8.10 15.51 13.78
CA ASP A 256 8.56 16.82 13.31
C ASP A 256 7.41 17.83 13.18
N ILE A 257 6.23 17.40 12.74
CA ILE A 257 5.02 18.23 12.78
C ILE A 257 4.74 18.62 14.24
N SER A 258 4.69 17.65 15.15
CA SER A 258 4.38 17.89 16.56
C SER A 258 5.31 18.93 17.18
N ARG A 259 6.62 18.82 16.94
CA ARG A 259 7.62 19.79 17.41
C ARG A 259 7.43 21.21 16.86
N LEU A 260 6.79 21.37 15.70
CA LEU A 260 6.62 22.67 15.04
C LEU A 260 5.30 23.35 15.38
N VAL A 261 4.22 22.58 15.54
CA VAL A 261 2.84 23.11 15.67
C VAL A 261 2.17 22.76 16.99
N ASP A 262 2.54 21.66 17.67
CA ASP A 262 1.81 21.22 18.86
C ASP A 262 2.21 22.01 20.11
N THR A 263 1.25 22.16 21.02
CA THR A 263 1.41 22.86 22.28
C THR A 263 2.06 21.97 23.33
N ASP A 264 3.15 22.46 23.95
CA ASP A 264 3.63 21.90 25.20
C ASP A 264 2.64 22.28 26.32
N PHE A 265 1.77 21.34 26.69
CA PHE A 265 0.76 21.55 27.72
C PHE A 265 1.37 21.90 29.07
N ALA A 266 2.53 21.34 29.45
CA ALA A 266 3.14 21.62 30.75
C ALA A 266 3.63 23.07 30.80
N ALA A 267 4.37 23.50 29.78
CA ALA A 267 4.82 24.89 29.67
C ALA A 267 3.63 25.87 29.56
N SER A 268 2.61 25.52 28.78
CA SER A 268 1.45 26.40 28.52
C SER A 268 0.51 26.52 29.72
N ILE A 269 0.32 25.46 30.51
CA ILE A 269 -0.42 25.53 31.77
C ILE A 269 0.33 26.41 32.78
N SER A 270 1.66 26.25 32.88
CA SER A 270 2.49 27.09 33.75
C SER A 270 2.40 28.57 33.34
N GLU A 271 2.46 28.84 32.04
CA GLU A 271 2.30 30.19 31.50
C GLU A 271 0.91 30.77 31.76
N MET A 272 -0.15 29.97 31.55
CA MET A 272 -1.53 30.37 31.83
C MET A 272 -1.69 30.79 33.28
N GLN A 273 -1.18 29.99 34.22
CA GLN A 273 -1.21 30.30 35.65
C GLN A 273 -0.46 31.60 35.95
N ARG A 274 0.72 31.79 35.36
CA ARG A 274 1.54 33.00 35.51
C ARG A 274 0.80 34.25 35.02
N VAL A 275 0.19 34.19 33.83
CA VAL A 275 -0.57 35.30 33.24
C VAL A 275 -1.82 35.61 34.06
N GLN A 276 -2.53 34.57 34.53
CA GLN A 276 -3.70 34.74 35.39
C GLN A 276 -3.34 35.42 36.72
N THR A 277 -2.31 34.94 37.42
CA THR A 277 -1.85 35.54 38.67
C THR A 277 -1.36 36.98 38.46
N SER A 278 -0.63 37.25 37.37
CA SER A 278 -0.20 38.62 37.04
C SER A 278 -1.39 39.53 36.77
N TYR A 279 -2.42 39.06 36.07
CA TYR A 279 -3.63 39.83 35.78
C TYR A 279 -4.39 40.18 37.06
N GLU A 280 -4.58 39.21 37.96
CA GLU A 280 -5.19 39.42 39.28
C GLU A 280 -4.39 40.42 40.13
N ALA A 281 -3.06 40.31 40.13
CA ALA A 281 -2.17 41.25 40.82
C ALA A 281 -2.26 42.67 40.24
N SER A 282 -2.26 42.83 38.91
CA SER A 282 -2.44 44.13 38.25
C SER A 282 -3.79 44.78 38.63
N MET A 283 -4.88 44.01 38.68
CA MET A 283 -6.18 44.51 39.15
C MET A 283 -6.15 44.94 40.62
N ALA A 284 -5.48 44.17 41.49
CA ALA A 284 -5.36 44.50 42.91
C ALA A 284 -4.56 45.80 43.15
N VAL A 285 -3.48 46.02 42.39
CA VAL A 285 -2.69 47.26 42.44
C VAL A 285 -3.53 48.47 41.99
N GLN A 286 -4.34 48.31 40.94
CA GLN A 286 -5.22 49.38 40.47
C GLN A 286 -6.22 49.84 41.53
N THR A 287 -6.86 48.89 42.22
CA THR A 287 -7.80 49.20 43.32
C THR A 287 -7.12 50.02 44.42
N ARG A 288 -5.84 49.77 44.70
CA ARG A 288 -5.06 50.55 45.69
C ARG A 288 -4.64 51.92 45.18
N MET A 289 -4.27 52.04 43.90
CA MET A 289 -3.79 53.29 43.31
C MET A 289 -4.91 54.33 43.10
N ILE A 290 -6.14 53.87 42.80
CA ILE A 290 -7.32 54.74 42.73
C ILE A 290 -7.70 55.30 44.11
N ASN A 291 -7.54 54.52 45.19
CA ASN A 291 -7.95 54.93 46.54
C ASN A 291 -7.02 55.97 47.18
N ASN A 292 -5.70 55.96 46.89
CA ASN A 292 -4.74 56.86 47.53
C ASN A 292 -4.56 58.23 46.86
N THR A 293 -5.18 58.49 45.71
CA THR A 293 -4.83 59.68 44.89
C THR A 293 -5.89 60.78 44.88
N LEU A 294 -7.08 60.54 45.44
CA LEU A 294 -8.15 61.54 45.58
C LEU A 294 -8.52 61.87 47.03
N LEU A 295 -8.31 60.94 47.98
CA LEU A 295 -8.65 61.13 49.40
C LEU A 295 -7.50 61.65 50.26
N ASP A 296 -6.26 61.63 49.77
CA ASP A 296 -5.07 62.15 50.48
C ASP A 296 -4.76 63.61 50.10
N TYR A 297 -5.56 64.23 49.22
CA TYR A 297 -5.40 65.63 48.76
C TYR A 297 -6.58 66.54 49.11
N ILE A 298 -7.54 66.06 49.91
CA ILE A 298 -8.63 66.87 50.50
C ILE A 298 -8.49 66.76 52.01
#